data_AF-A0A928BUT3-F1
#
_entry.id   AF-A0A928BUT3-F1
#
_cell.length_a   1.000
_cell.length_b   1.000
_cell.length_c   1.000
_cell.angle_alpha   90.00
_cell.angle_beta   90.00
_cell.angle_gamma   90.00
#
_symmetry.space_group_name_H-M   'P 1'
#
loop_
_entity.id
_entity.type
_entity.pdbx_description
1 polymer ?
#
loop_
_entity_poly.entity_id
_entity_poly.type
_entity_poly.pdbx_seq_one_letter_code
_entity_poly.pdbx_strand_id
1 'polypeptide(L)'
;MIIRKIITLLSLLLTLGSSIVFSANYQHEFGDDWTQAETFVREHHADWKPIFDEFGVDARIAEAIVFPELIRYSHWQDAIETATVKGVYVSGGSEKANFSIGRFQMKPSFAEEIDQEWNQSTLASEFGFKFDVRNNSDARSSRVKRLGTIEGQCRYLAIFIRLMYLRHPKLQSLSANQQVRFLATAYNRNHRATWQQIIAQQKHKTFHTDLLKTRHTKTYRYCEISVRCFLKNTCSSR
;
A
#
# COMPACT_ATOMS: atom_id res chain seq x y z
N MET A 1 4.81 60.83 -23.18
CA MET A 1 4.95 60.01 -21.96
C MET A 1 3.81 58.98 -21.85
N ILE A 2 3.58 58.12 -22.87
CA ILE A 2 2.45 57.15 -22.86
C ILE A 2 2.83 55.78 -23.48
N ILE A 3 4.05 55.58 -24.00
CA ILE A 3 4.43 54.33 -24.72
C ILE A 3 5.52 53.55 -23.96
N ARG A 4 5.45 53.52 -22.62
CA ARG A 4 6.44 52.79 -21.78
C ARG A 4 5.85 52.00 -20.62
N LYS A 5 4.54 51.72 -20.63
CA LYS A 5 3.86 50.98 -19.55
C LYS A 5 3.01 49.78 -20.02
N ILE A 6 3.14 49.32 -21.26
CA ILE A 6 2.33 48.21 -21.80
C ILE A 6 3.14 46.92 -22.04
N ILE A 7 4.46 46.91 -21.83
CA ILE A 7 5.31 45.72 -22.10
C ILE A 7 5.72 44.95 -20.82
N THR A 8 5.32 45.42 -19.64
CA THR A 8 5.65 44.77 -18.34
C THR A 8 4.41 44.23 -17.62
N LEU A 9 3.44 43.71 -18.36
CA LEU A 9 2.33 42.93 -17.77
C LEU A 9 1.92 41.74 -18.65
N LEU A 10 2.86 41.20 -19.43
CA LEU A 10 2.64 40.01 -20.26
C LEU A 10 3.82 39.02 -20.13
N SER A 11 4.30 38.82 -18.90
CA SER A 11 5.36 37.84 -18.60
C SER A 11 5.03 36.98 -17.37
N LEU A 12 3.80 37.06 -16.85
CA LEU A 12 3.40 36.38 -15.63
C LEU A 12 2.11 35.57 -15.83
N LEU A 13 2.02 34.82 -16.93
CA LEU A 13 0.87 33.94 -17.20
C LEU A 13 1.23 32.86 -18.22
N LEU A 14 2.32 32.11 -17.96
CA LEU A 14 2.65 30.88 -18.72
C LEU A 14 3.68 30.00 -17.97
N THR A 15 3.42 29.72 -16.69
CA THR A 15 4.03 28.57 -16.00
C THR A 15 2.97 27.82 -15.19
N LEU A 16 1.75 27.74 -15.71
CA LEU A 16 0.80 26.72 -15.27
C LEU A 16 1.18 25.39 -15.93
N GLY A 17 1.75 24.52 -15.09
CA GLY A 17 1.40 23.11 -15.09
C GLY A 17 1.69 22.34 -16.37
N SER A 18 2.95 21.97 -16.55
CA SER A 18 3.28 20.65 -17.10
C SER A 18 4.56 20.20 -16.44
N SER A 19 4.45 19.74 -15.19
CA SER A 19 5.38 18.71 -14.75
C SER A 19 5.15 17.56 -15.72
N ILE A 20 6.01 17.45 -16.73
CA ILE A 20 6.14 16.22 -17.51
C ILE A 20 6.54 15.18 -16.46
N VAL A 21 5.55 14.45 -15.96
CA VAL A 21 5.78 13.26 -15.17
C VAL A 21 6.49 12.35 -16.14
N PHE A 22 7.82 12.24 -16.00
CA PHE A 22 8.57 11.18 -16.63
C PHE A 22 7.99 9.89 -16.04
N SER A 23 6.98 9.35 -16.70
CA SER A 23 6.34 8.11 -16.32
C SER A 23 7.40 7.04 -16.55
N ALA A 24 8.13 6.69 -15.50
CA ALA A 24 9.00 5.53 -15.55
C ALA A 24 8.17 4.36 -16.10
N ASN A 25 8.68 3.71 -17.14
CA ASN A 25 8.03 2.53 -17.69
C ASN A 25 8.30 1.37 -16.73
N TYR A 26 7.54 1.30 -15.63
CA TYR A 26 7.74 0.30 -14.59
C TYR A 26 7.64 -1.14 -15.13
N GLN A 27 6.87 -1.35 -16.20
CA GLN A 27 6.82 -2.65 -16.88
C GLN A 27 8.16 -3.04 -17.50
N HIS A 28 8.84 -2.08 -18.14
CA HIS A 28 10.18 -2.31 -18.66
C HIS A 28 11.23 -2.40 -17.53
N GLU A 29 11.11 -1.57 -16.50
CA GLU A 29 12.07 -1.51 -15.39
C GLU A 29 12.07 -2.77 -14.52
N PHE A 30 10.91 -3.40 -14.33
CA PHE A 30 10.76 -4.61 -13.51
C PHE A 30 10.56 -5.89 -14.34
N GLY A 31 10.38 -5.79 -15.67
CA GLY A 31 10.36 -6.92 -16.59
C GLY A 31 9.46 -8.09 -16.15
N ASP A 32 10.09 -9.25 -15.95
CA ASP A 32 9.40 -10.48 -15.57
C ASP A 32 8.75 -10.40 -14.19
N ASP A 33 9.30 -9.63 -13.24
CA ASP A 33 8.73 -9.46 -11.90
C ASP A 33 7.39 -8.71 -11.95
N TRP A 34 7.29 -7.72 -12.85
CA TRP A 34 6.01 -7.07 -13.14
C TRP A 34 5.01 -8.07 -13.70
N THR A 35 5.43 -8.87 -14.69
CA THR A 35 4.57 -9.87 -15.37
C THR A 35 4.08 -10.96 -14.42
N GLN A 36 4.95 -11.41 -13.50
CA GLN A 36 4.60 -12.36 -12.45
C GLN A 36 3.60 -11.76 -11.47
N ALA A 37 3.82 -10.52 -11.01
CA ALA A 37 2.88 -9.82 -10.13
C ALA A 37 1.50 -9.63 -10.80
N GLU A 38 1.45 -9.28 -12.09
CA GLU A 38 0.19 -9.17 -12.83
C GLU A 38 -0.54 -10.50 -12.97
N THR A 39 0.20 -11.56 -13.27
CA THR A 39 -0.36 -12.90 -13.38
C THR A 39 -0.93 -13.35 -12.05
N PHE A 40 -0.19 -13.13 -10.96
CA PHE A 40 -0.64 -13.44 -9.61
C PHE A 40 -1.94 -12.70 -9.24
N VAL A 41 -2.02 -11.39 -9.49
CA VAL A 41 -3.26 -10.62 -9.25
C VAL A 41 -4.41 -11.15 -10.11
N ARG A 42 -4.18 -11.38 -11.40
CA ARG A 42 -5.22 -11.87 -12.32
C ARG A 42 -5.78 -13.22 -11.90
N GLU A 43 -4.92 -14.16 -11.52
CA GLU A 43 -5.31 -15.52 -11.13
C GLU A 43 -6.09 -15.54 -9.82
N HIS A 44 -5.79 -14.62 -8.90
CA HIS A 44 -6.42 -14.60 -7.58
C HIS A 44 -7.55 -13.58 -7.44
N HIS A 45 -7.77 -12.72 -8.44
CA HIS A 45 -8.80 -11.67 -8.39
C HIS A 45 -10.19 -12.22 -8.01
N ALA A 46 -10.58 -13.35 -8.62
CA ALA A 46 -11.87 -13.98 -8.36
C ALA A 46 -12.04 -14.42 -6.90
N ASP A 47 -10.95 -14.85 -6.25
CA ASP A 47 -10.96 -15.29 -4.85
C ASP A 47 -10.82 -14.12 -3.86
N TRP A 48 -10.10 -13.07 -4.24
CA TRP A 48 -9.89 -11.91 -3.37
C TRP A 48 -11.06 -10.94 -3.38
N LYS A 49 -11.71 -10.78 -4.54
CA LYS A 49 -12.80 -9.82 -4.71
C LYS A 49 -13.93 -10.02 -3.67
N PRO A 50 -14.44 -11.24 -3.39
CA PRO A 50 -15.45 -11.44 -2.36
C PRO A 50 -15.00 -11.00 -0.97
N ILE A 51 -13.72 -11.17 -0.63
CA ILE A 51 -13.15 -10.71 0.65
C ILE A 51 -13.19 -9.19 0.72
N PHE A 52 -12.81 -8.49 -0.36
CA PHE A 52 -12.86 -7.02 -0.38
C PHE A 52 -14.29 -6.48 -0.40
N ASP A 53 -15.19 -7.15 -1.13
CA ASP A 53 -16.61 -6.82 -1.19
C ASP A 53 -17.27 -6.94 0.20
N GLU A 54 -16.87 -7.93 1.02
CA GLU A 54 -17.34 -8.08 2.42
C GLU A 54 -17.14 -6.77 3.20
N PHE A 55 -16.06 -6.04 2.94
CA PHE A 55 -15.74 -4.75 3.57
C PHE A 55 -16.16 -3.52 2.77
N GLY A 56 -16.83 -3.69 1.62
CA GLY A 56 -17.18 -2.58 0.72
C GLY A 56 -15.95 -1.86 0.15
N VAL A 57 -14.89 -2.59 -0.18
CA VAL A 57 -13.64 -2.09 -0.77
C VAL A 57 -13.55 -2.51 -2.24
N ASP A 58 -13.20 -1.58 -3.14
CA ASP A 58 -12.92 -1.93 -4.55
C ASP A 58 -11.63 -2.78 -4.62
N ALA A 59 -11.78 -4.04 -5.02
CA ALA A 59 -10.68 -4.99 -5.16
C ALA A 59 -9.52 -4.45 -6.01
N ARG A 60 -9.80 -3.69 -7.06
CA ARG A 60 -8.76 -3.14 -7.96
C ARG A 60 -7.92 -2.08 -7.25
N ILE A 61 -8.52 -1.31 -6.34
CA ILE A 61 -7.79 -0.35 -5.49
C ILE A 61 -6.89 -1.13 -4.53
N ALA A 62 -7.43 -2.15 -3.85
CA ALA A 62 -6.70 -2.98 -2.91
C ALA A 62 -5.50 -3.68 -3.58
N GLU A 63 -5.73 -4.37 -4.69
CA GLU A 63 -4.70 -5.04 -5.49
C GLU A 63 -3.59 -4.08 -5.92
N ALA A 64 -3.95 -2.88 -6.41
CA ALA A 64 -2.98 -1.86 -6.81
C ALA A 64 -2.11 -1.39 -5.63
N ILE A 65 -2.68 -1.28 -4.42
CA ILE A 65 -1.94 -0.87 -3.22
C ILE A 65 -0.84 -1.88 -2.90
N VAL A 66 -1.10 -3.18 -2.99
CA VAL A 66 -0.12 -4.23 -2.65
C VAL A 66 0.74 -4.68 -3.83
N PHE A 67 0.42 -4.27 -5.04
CA PHE A 67 1.15 -4.65 -6.25
C PHE A 67 2.68 -4.48 -6.17
N PRO A 68 3.23 -3.38 -5.61
CA PRO A 68 4.69 -3.28 -5.47
C PRO A 68 5.28 -4.36 -4.55
N GLU A 69 4.57 -4.80 -3.52
CA GLU A 69 5.03 -5.92 -2.67
C GLU A 69 5.04 -7.24 -3.43
N LEU A 70 4.13 -7.43 -4.39
CA LEU A 70 4.13 -8.61 -5.27
C LEU A 70 5.35 -8.61 -6.21
N ILE A 71 5.72 -7.45 -6.76
CA ILE A 71 6.98 -7.28 -7.51
C ILE A 71 8.18 -7.62 -6.63
N ARG A 72 8.20 -7.16 -5.37
CA ARG A 72 9.31 -7.45 -4.47
C ARG A 72 9.36 -8.93 -4.08
N TYR A 73 8.21 -9.56 -3.91
CA TYR A 73 8.13 -10.95 -3.46
C TYR A 73 8.74 -11.92 -4.48
N SER A 74 8.58 -11.69 -5.79
CA SER A 74 9.22 -12.54 -6.81
C SER A 74 10.75 -12.55 -6.68
N HIS A 75 11.36 -11.45 -6.21
CA HIS A 75 12.80 -11.42 -5.96
C HIS A 75 13.23 -12.20 -4.71
N TRP A 76 12.38 -12.30 -3.69
CA TRP A 76 12.79 -12.75 -2.34
C TRP A 76 12.03 -13.96 -1.84
N GLN A 77 11.28 -14.66 -2.71
CA GLN A 77 10.41 -15.76 -2.31
C GLN A 77 11.14 -16.77 -1.40
N ASP A 78 12.31 -17.26 -1.82
CA ASP A 78 13.09 -18.23 -1.05
C ASP A 78 13.53 -17.70 0.33
N ALA A 79 13.95 -16.43 0.39
CA ALA A 79 14.39 -15.79 1.63
C ALA A 79 13.21 -15.53 2.59
N ILE A 80 12.04 -15.18 2.07
CA ILE A 80 10.81 -14.96 2.83
C ILE A 80 10.26 -16.28 3.37
N GLU A 81 10.30 -17.34 2.55
CA GLU A 81 9.84 -18.68 2.93
C GLU A 81 10.73 -19.32 4.01
N THR A 82 12.03 -19.01 4.01
CA THR A 82 13.01 -19.51 4.99
C THR A 82 13.02 -18.71 6.31
N ALA A 83 12.29 -17.60 6.41
CA ALA A 83 12.30 -16.74 7.59
C ALA A 83 11.56 -17.37 8.80
N THR A 84 12.29 -18.16 9.61
CA THR A 84 11.84 -18.82 10.87
C THR A 84 11.57 -17.85 12.03
N VAL A 85 11.35 -16.56 11.77
CA VAL A 85 11.22 -15.51 12.79
C VAL A 85 9.81 -15.41 13.40
N LYS A 86 8.84 -16.20 12.89
CA LYS A 86 7.46 -16.25 13.42
C LYS A 86 7.41 -16.65 14.91
N GLY A 87 8.23 -17.63 15.33
CA GLY A 87 8.29 -18.08 16.73
C GLY A 87 8.88 -17.02 17.68
N VAL A 88 9.80 -16.20 17.18
CA VAL A 88 10.40 -15.08 17.94
C VAL A 88 9.36 -14.00 18.21
N TYR A 89 8.51 -13.69 17.22
CA TYR A 89 7.41 -12.75 17.43
C TYR A 89 6.38 -13.27 18.44
N VAL A 90 5.98 -14.55 18.37
CA VAL A 90 4.99 -15.11 19.30
C VAL A 90 5.47 -15.02 20.75
N SER A 91 6.74 -15.39 21.00
CA SER A 91 7.34 -15.35 22.34
C SER A 91 7.65 -13.92 22.82
N GLY A 92 8.02 -13.02 21.90
CA GLY A 92 8.63 -11.74 22.23
C GLY A 92 7.82 -10.48 21.92
N GLY A 93 6.81 -10.57 21.06
CA GLY A 93 6.12 -9.40 20.49
C GLY A 93 6.94 -8.68 19.40
N SER A 94 6.39 -7.58 18.92
CA SER A 94 6.95 -6.76 17.82
C SER A 94 8.32 -6.13 18.17
N GLU A 95 8.63 -5.96 19.45
CA GLU A 95 9.95 -5.50 19.91
C GLU A 95 11.08 -6.51 19.62
N LYS A 96 10.78 -7.82 19.63
CA LYS A 96 11.79 -8.87 19.40
C LYS A 96 11.87 -9.34 17.95
N ALA A 97 10.78 -9.23 17.19
CA ALA A 97 10.76 -9.57 15.76
C ALA A 97 9.65 -8.82 15.02
N ASN A 98 10.02 -8.00 14.03
CA ASN A 98 9.08 -7.22 13.22
C ASN A 98 9.39 -7.29 11.72
N PHE A 99 9.53 -8.53 11.24
CA PHE A 99 9.73 -8.84 9.82
C PHE A 99 8.39 -8.91 9.10
N SER A 100 8.42 -8.73 7.79
CA SER A 100 7.23 -8.82 6.93
C SER A 100 6.83 -10.28 6.69
N ILE A 101 5.52 -10.56 6.72
CA ILE A 101 4.95 -11.90 6.53
C ILE A 101 4.08 -11.91 5.27
N GLY A 102 4.20 -13.00 4.49
CA GLY A 102 3.33 -13.27 3.36
C GLY A 102 3.60 -12.40 2.13
N ARG A 103 2.82 -12.58 1.07
CA ARG A 103 3.02 -11.89 -0.22
C ARG A 103 2.76 -10.39 -0.18
N PHE A 104 1.88 -9.93 0.70
CA PHE A 104 1.63 -8.50 0.90
C PHE A 104 2.67 -7.86 1.83
N GLN A 105 3.61 -8.66 2.36
CA GLN A 105 4.74 -8.19 3.16
C GLN A 105 4.32 -7.36 4.38
N MET A 106 3.24 -7.76 5.05
CA MET A 106 2.71 -7.08 6.23
C MET A 106 3.50 -7.43 7.48
N LYS A 107 3.84 -6.41 8.27
CA LYS A 107 4.54 -6.58 9.55
C LYS A 107 3.56 -6.93 10.69
N PRO A 108 3.93 -7.76 11.66
CA PRO A 108 3.12 -7.98 12.85
C PRO A 108 2.79 -6.69 13.61
N SER A 109 3.72 -5.72 13.70
CA SER A 109 3.41 -4.43 14.33
C SER A 109 2.33 -3.65 13.58
N PHE A 110 2.31 -3.70 12.25
CA PHE A 110 1.25 -3.08 11.46
C PHE A 110 -0.10 -3.73 11.77
N ALA A 111 -0.15 -5.06 11.83
CA ALA A 111 -1.37 -5.76 12.21
C ALA A 111 -1.80 -5.51 13.66
N GLU A 112 -0.87 -5.36 14.62
CA GLU A 112 -1.18 -4.92 15.99
C GLU A 112 -1.87 -3.55 16.00
N GLU A 113 -1.33 -2.59 15.24
CA GLU A 113 -1.88 -1.25 15.12
C GLU A 113 -3.28 -1.26 14.49
N ILE A 114 -3.47 -2.04 13.42
CA ILE A 114 -4.77 -2.23 12.76
C ILE A 114 -5.78 -2.90 13.69
N ASP A 115 -5.39 -3.95 14.42
CA ASP A 115 -6.28 -4.65 15.35
C ASP A 115 -6.80 -3.69 16.44
N GLN A 116 -5.90 -2.86 16.99
CA GLN A 116 -6.24 -1.87 18.01
C GLN A 116 -7.15 -0.77 17.47
N GLU A 117 -6.80 -0.18 16.33
CA GLU A 117 -7.60 0.87 15.70
C GLU A 117 -8.99 0.39 15.30
N TRP A 118 -9.07 -0.81 14.74
CA TRP A 118 -10.34 -1.45 14.40
C TRP A 118 -11.25 -1.55 15.62
N ASN A 119 -10.75 -2.15 16.70
CA ASN A 119 -11.50 -2.36 17.93
C ASN A 119 -12.02 -1.07 18.59
N GLN A 120 -11.34 0.06 18.37
CA GLN A 120 -11.68 1.39 18.89
C GLN A 120 -12.57 2.19 17.92
N SER A 121 -12.68 1.77 16.66
CA SER A 121 -13.48 2.44 15.65
C SER A 121 -14.95 2.02 15.69
N THR A 122 -15.82 2.82 15.07
CA THR A 122 -17.22 2.45 14.85
C THR A 122 -17.38 1.25 13.91
N LEU A 123 -16.36 0.94 13.09
CA LEU A 123 -16.38 -0.16 12.13
C LEU A 123 -16.43 -1.53 12.83
N ALA A 124 -15.78 -1.71 13.97
CA ALA A 124 -15.85 -2.97 14.71
C ALA A 124 -17.28 -3.34 15.11
N SER A 125 -18.11 -2.33 15.42
CA SER A 125 -19.54 -2.51 15.70
C SER A 125 -20.35 -2.73 14.41
N GLU A 126 -20.08 -1.96 13.36
CA GLU A 126 -20.73 -2.10 12.03
C GLU A 126 -20.58 -3.51 11.45
N PHE A 127 -19.38 -4.08 11.59
CA PHE A 127 -19.03 -5.41 11.07
C PHE A 127 -19.20 -6.54 12.10
N GLY A 128 -19.53 -6.21 13.35
CA GLY A 128 -19.87 -7.21 14.37
C GLY A 128 -18.72 -8.06 14.90
N PHE A 129 -17.46 -7.63 14.78
CA PHE A 129 -16.32 -8.39 15.32
C PHE A 129 -15.20 -7.51 15.88
N LYS A 130 -14.45 -8.09 16.83
CA LYS A 130 -13.26 -7.49 17.44
C LYS A 130 -12.10 -8.48 17.47
N PHE A 131 -10.88 -7.95 17.41
CA PHE A 131 -9.66 -8.72 17.58
C PHE A 131 -9.31 -8.90 19.06
N ASP A 132 -8.62 -10.00 19.38
CA ASP A 132 -7.89 -10.10 20.64
C ASP A 132 -6.60 -9.27 20.58
N VAL A 133 -6.60 -8.15 21.30
CA VAL A 133 -5.47 -7.19 21.35
C VAL A 133 -4.63 -7.33 22.62
N ARG A 134 -4.86 -8.37 23.43
CA ARG A 134 -4.07 -8.62 24.64
C ARG A 134 -2.61 -8.88 24.27
N ASN A 135 -1.70 -8.45 25.13
CA ASN A 135 -0.27 -8.65 24.92
C ASN A 135 0.19 -10.04 25.42
N ASN A 136 -0.33 -11.12 24.81
CA ASN A 136 -0.01 -12.50 25.17
C ASN A 136 0.31 -13.36 23.92
N SER A 137 0.82 -14.57 24.16
CA SER A 137 1.21 -15.51 23.10
C SER A 137 0.07 -15.91 22.17
N ASP A 138 -1.15 -16.02 22.69
CA ASP A 138 -2.32 -16.50 21.95
C ASP A 138 -2.79 -15.46 20.93
N ALA A 139 -2.91 -14.21 21.37
CA ALA A 139 -3.25 -13.08 20.50
C ALA A 139 -2.20 -12.91 19.39
N ARG A 140 -0.91 -13.00 19.74
CA ARG A 140 0.20 -12.94 18.78
C ARG A 140 0.19 -14.10 17.79
N SER A 141 -0.05 -15.33 18.26
CA SER A 141 -0.15 -16.52 17.41
C SER A 141 -1.32 -16.43 16.44
N SER A 142 -2.46 -15.97 16.93
CA SER A 142 -3.66 -15.72 16.12
C SER A 142 -3.39 -14.69 15.02
N ARG A 143 -2.67 -13.60 15.32
CA ARG A 143 -2.24 -12.59 14.34
C ARG A 143 -1.30 -13.16 13.29
N VAL A 144 -0.28 -13.92 13.70
CA VAL A 144 0.64 -14.58 12.76
C VAL A 144 -0.11 -15.55 11.84
N LYS A 145 -1.08 -16.31 12.38
CA LYS A 145 -1.91 -17.22 11.58
C LYS A 145 -2.68 -16.46 10.50
N ARG A 146 -3.31 -15.34 10.83
CA ARG A 146 -4.00 -14.48 9.85
C ARG A 146 -3.03 -13.95 8.79
N LEU A 147 -1.92 -13.33 9.20
CA LEU A 147 -0.90 -12.81 8.28
C LEU A 147 -0.25 -13.89 7.40
N GLY A 148 -0.22 -15.14 7.87
CA GLY A 148 0.36 -16.26 7.14
C GLY A 148 -0.45 -16.77 5.95
N THR A 149 -1.70 -16.31 5.79
CA THR A 149 -2.60 -16.73 4.70
C THR A 149 -2.90 -15.56 3.76
N ILE A 150 -3.17 -15.83 2.48
CA ILE A 150 -3.52 -14.76 1.53
C ILE A 150 -4.87 -14.13 1.89
N GLU A 151 -5.83 -14.94 2.35
CA GLU A 151 -7.14 -14.50 2.81
C GLU A 151 -7.02 -13.51 3.99
N GLY A 152 -6.24 -13.87 5.02
CA GLY A 152 -6.02 -12.99 6.16
C GLY A 152 -5.28 -11.70 5.80
N GLN A 153 -4.34 -11.75 4.84
CA GLN A 153 -3.70 -10.55 4.30
C GLN A 153 -4.69 -9.65 3.53
N CYS A 154 -5.60 -10.23 2.74
CA CYS A 154 -6.68 -9.47 2.08
C CYS A 154 -7.59 -8.79 3.11
N ARG A 155 -7.98 -9.50 4.17
CA ARG A 155 -8.78 -8.92 5.26
C ARG A 155 -8.07 -7.76 5.95
N TYR A 156 -6.79 -7.91 6.30
CA TYR A 156 -6.01 -6.81 6.89
C TYR A 156 -5.92 -5.60 5.96
N LEU A 157 -5.72 -5.82 4.66
CA LEU A 157 -5.68 -4.75 3.66
C LEU A 157 -7.04 -4.03 3.56
N ALA A 158 -8.14 -4.78 3.53
CA ALA A 158 -9.49 -4.24 3.50
C ALA A 158 -9.78 -3.36 4.73
N ILE A 159 -9.47 -3.89 5.92
CA ILE A 159 -9.63 -3.17 7.19
C ILE A 159 -8.78 -1.90 7.20
N PHE A 160 -7.52 -1.98 6.77
CA PHE A 160 -6.66 -0.81 6.62
C PHE A 160 -7.32 0.25 5.72
N ILE A 161 -7.82 -0.13 4.55
CA ILE A 161 -8.49 0.81 3.63
C ILE A 161 -9.71 1.45 4.29
N ARG A 162 -10.53 0.69 5.03
CA ARG A 162 -11.70 1.21 5.76
C ARG A 162 -11.31 2.18 6.87
N LEU A 163 -10.28 1.86 7.66
CA LEU A 163 -9.74 2.78 8.66
C LEU A 163 -9.19 4.06 8.03
N MET A 164 -8.58 3.96 6.84
CA MET A 164 -8.10 5.13 6.10
C MET A 164 -9.26 6.03 5.61
N TYR A 165 -10.36 5.46 5.11
CA TYR A 165 -11.55 6.23 4.75
C TYR A 165 -12.20 6.90 5.96
N LEU A 166 -12.27 6.20 7.10
CA LEU A 166 -12.79 6.75 8.34
C LEU A 166 -11.93 7.92 8.85
N ARG A 167 -10.61 7.75 8.84
CA ARG A 167 -9.64 8.76 9.30
C ARG A 167 -9.55 9.97 8.37
N HIS A 168 -9.66 9.75 7.05
CA HIS A 168 -9.52 10.77 6.03
C HIS A 168 -10.76 10.80 5.11
N PRO A 169 -11.91 11.34 5.55
CA PRO A 169 -13.15 11.29 4.77
C PRO A 169 -13.05 11.92 3.37
N LYS A 170 -12.18 12.92 3.19
CA LYS A 170 -11.88 13.55 1.89
C LYS A 170 -11.32 12.56 0.86
N LEU A 171 -10.84 11.40 1.27
CA LEU A 171 -10.34 10.36 0.37
C LEU A 171 -11.46 9.84 -0.55
N GLN A 172 -12.71 9.77 -0.07
CA GLN A 172 -13.83 9.25 -0.87
C GLN A 172 -14.21 10.14 -2.06
N SER A 173 -13.92 11.45 -1.99
CA SER A 173 -14.21 12.39 -3.08
C SER A 173 -13.09 12.46 -4.14
N LEU A 174 -11.96 11.80 -3.90
CA LEU A 174 -10.87 11.75 -4.86
C LEU A 174 -11.17 10.75 -5.98
N SER A 175 -10.59 11.00 -7.16
CA SER A 175 -10.58 10.00 -8.23
C SER A 175 -9.84 8.72 -7.79
N ALA A 176 -10.21 7.57 -8.36
CA ALA A 176 -9.69 6.27 -7.90
C ALA A 176 -8.15 6.17 -7.96
N ASN A 177 -7.50 6.74 -8.98
CA ASN A 177 -6.03 6.81 -9.04
C ASN A 177 -5.42 7.69 -7.94
N GLN A 178 -6.07 8.79 -7.55
CA GLN A 178 -5.65 9.60 -6.41
C GLN A 178 -5.87 8.86 -5.08
N GLN A 179 -6.94 8.06 -4.95
CA GLN A 179 -7.16 7.19 -3.80
C GLN A 179 -6.04 6.15 -3.68
N VAL A 180 -5.73 5.42 -4.77
CA VAL A 180 -4.62 4.47 -4.84
C VAL A 180 -3.31 5.14 -4.43
N ARG A 181 -3.01 6.33 -4.96
CA ARG A 181 -1.78 7.07 -4.63
C ARG A 181 -1.67 7.35 -3.13
N PHE A 182 -2.75 7.82 -2.51
CA PHE A 182 -2.79 8.15 -1.10
C PHE A 182 -2.67 6.91 -0.22
N LEU A 183 -3.50 5.89 -0.49
CA LEU A 183 -3.54 4.64 0.26
C LEU A 183 -2.23 3.86 0.15
N ALA A 184 -1.65 3.75 -1.04
CA ALA A 184 -0.36 3.10 -1.26
C ALA A 184 0.79 3.81 -0.50
N THR A 185 0.72 5.14 -0.40
CA THR A 185 1.70 5.90 0.39
C THR A 185 1.55 5.61 1.88
N ALA A 186 0.32 5.61 2.39
CA ALA A 186 0.02 5.29 3.78
C ALA A 186 0.45 3.85 4.14
N TYR A 187 0.17 2.89 3.27
CA TYR A 187 0.55 1.49 3.40
C TYR A 187 2.07 1.31 3.50
N ASN A 188 2.84 1.94 2.60
CA ASN A 188 4.29 1.79 2.57
C ASN A 188 5.04 2.55 3.67
N ARG A 189 4.43 3.56 4.28
CA ARG A 189 5.13 4.51 5.17
C ARG A 189 4.59 4.49 6.58
N ASN A 190 3.36 4.97 6.76
CA ASN A 190 2.71 5.10 8.05
C ASN A 190 1.22 5.39 7.83
N HIS A 191 0.36 4.44 8.20
CA HIS A 191 -1.10 4.60 8.07
C HIS A 191 -1.69 5.58 9.08
N ARG A 192 -0.99 5.88 10.18
CA ARG A 192 -1.36 6.86 11.22
C ARG A 192 -0.99 8.30 10.87
N ALA A 193 -0.31 8.52 9.75
CA ALA A 193 0.08 9.85 9.33
C ALA A 193 -1.13 10.75 8.98
N THR A 194 -0.96 12.06 9.18
CA THR A 194 -1.96 13.06 8.78
C THR A 194 -2.04 13.16 7.26
N TRP A 195 -3.13 13.76 6.75
CA TRP A 195 -3.29 14.00 5.32
C TRP A 195 -2.07 14.69 4.71
N GLN A 196 -1.61 15.79 5.31
CA GLN A 196 -0.48 16.56 4.83
C GLN A 196 0.82 15.74 4.82
N GLN A 197 1.04 14.92 5.86
CA GLN A 197 2.19 14.02 5.91
C GLN A 197 2.15 12.97 4.80
N ILE A 198 0.98 12.35 4.55
CA ILE A 198 0.82 11.36 3.46
C ILE A 198 1.07 12.02 2.11
N ILE A 199 0.50 13.20 1.84
CA ILE A 199 0.75 13.95 0.60
C ILE A 199 2.24 14.27 0.45
N ALA A 200 2.88 14.78 1.50
CA ALA A 200 4.31 15.11 1.47
C ALA A 200 5.18 13.88 1.21
N GLN A 201 4.74 12.69 1.65
CA GLN A 201 5.48 11.45 1.51
C GLN A 201 5.43 10.84 0.10
N GLN A 202 4.45 11.19 -0.73
CA GLN A 202 4.28 10.66 -2.09
C GLN A 202 5.51 10.89 -2.99
N LYS A 203 6.31 11.93 -2.72
CA LYS A 203 7.50 12.25 -3.51
C LYS A 203 8.70 11.36 -3.20
N HIS A 204 8.71 10.63 -2.09
CA HIS A 204 9.87 9.87 -1.63
C HIS A 204 10.02 8.53 -2.36
N LYS A 205 11.25 8.22 -2.73
CA LYS A 205 11.62 6.96 -3.39
C LYS A 205 12.10 5.95 -2.33
N THR A 206 11.20 5.10 -1.88
CA THR A 206 11.41 4.16 -0.77
C THR A 206 11.37 2.71 -1.20
N PHE A 207 10.74 2.42 -2.34
CA PHE A 207 10.63 1.08 -2.89
C PHE A 207 11.93 0.68 -3.59
N HIS A 208 12.41 -0.54 -3.33
CA HIS A 208 13.47 -1.22 -4.07
C HIS A 208 13.22 -2.73 -4.05
N THR A 209 13.94 -3.43 -4.92
CA THR A 209 13.91 -4.89 -5.07
C THR A 209 15.20 -5.57 -4.60
N ASP A 210 16.27 -4.82 -4.33
CA ASP A 210 17.51 -5.36 -3.76
C ASP A 210 17.26 -5.93 -2.35
N LEU A 211 17.66 -7.18 -2.10
CA LEU A 211 17.53 -7.86 -0.81
C LEU A 211 18.17 -7.06 0.33
N LEU A 212 19.36 -6.51 0.07
CA LEU A 212 20.06 -5.59 0.96
C LEU A 212 20.28 -4.26 0.24
N LYS A 213 19.77 -3.19 0.83
CA LYS A 213 19.93 -1.85 0.27
C LYS A 213 21.39 -1.41 0.36
N THR A 214 21.96 -1.02 -0.77
CA THR A 214 23.30 -0.44 -0.90
C THR A 214 23.22 1.00 -1.43
N ARG A 215 24.38 1.67 -1.53
CA ARG A 215 24.47 3.00 -2.17
C ARG A 215 24.11 3.00 -3.65
N HIS A 216 24.13 1.83 -4.31
CA HIS A 216 23.81 1.67 -5.73
C HIS A 216 22.37 1.22 -5.97
N THR A 217 21.61 0.94 -4.90
CA THR A 217 20.22 0.48 -5.00
C THR A 217 19.35 1.56 -5.64
N LYS A 218 18.75 1.20 -6.78
CA LYS A 218 17.76 2.04 -7.45
C LYS A 218 16.47 2.04 -6.62
N THR A 219 15.94 3.23 -6.40
CA THR A 219 14.72 3.41 -5.58
C THR A 219 13.62 4.09 -6.36
N TYR A 220 12.37 3.73 -6.03
CA TYR A 220 11.17 4.17 -6.71
C TYR A 220 10.11 4.64 -5.72
N ARG A 221 9.17 5.46 -6.21
CA ARG A 221 7.99 5.86 -5.44
C ARG A 221 7.00 4.71 -5.45
N TYR A 222 6.74 4.14 -4.28
CA TYR A 222 5.81 3.03 -4.11
C TYR A 222 4.44 3.32 -4.75
N CYS A 223 3.89 4.51 -4.48
CA CYS A 223 2.57 4.90 -4.96
C CYS A 223 2.48 5.11 -6.48
N GLU A 224 3.58 5.46 -7.17
CA GLU A 224 3.57 5.58 -8.65
C GLU A 224 3.46 4.21 -9.32
N ILE A 225 4.12 3.19 -8.75
CA ILE A 225 4.03 1.80 -9.21
C ILE A 225 2.57 1.31 -9.06
N SER A 226 1.97 1.53 -7.88
CA SER A 226 0.56 1.21 -7.61
C SER A 226 -0.40 1.90 -8.59
N VAL A 227 -0.25 3.21 -8.81
CA VAL A 227 -1.09 3.96 -9.75
C VAL A 227 -0.92 3.43 -11.18
N ARG A 228 0.31 3.10 -11.59
CA ARG A 228 0.57 2.56 -12.92
C ARG A 228 -0.12 1.21 -13.14
N CYS A 229 -0.07 0.32 -12.15
CA CYS A 229 -0.77 -0.95 -12.19
C CYS A 229 -2.30 -0.73 -12.27
N PHE A 230 -2.85 0.11 -11.40
CA PHE A 230 -4.28 0.44 -11.40
C PHE A 230 -4.78 0.92 -12.76
N LEU A 231 -4.09 1.89 -13.36
CA LEU A 231 -4.47 2.45 -14.67
C LEU A 231 -4.44 1.41 -15.77
N LYS A 232 -3.43 0.52 -15.79
CA LYS A 232 -3.35 -0.54 -16.79
C LYS A 232 -4.52 -1.51 -16.68
N ASN A 233 -4.84 -1.97 -15.47
CA ASN A 233 -5.94 -2.91 -15.26
C ASN A 233 -7.29 -2.29 -15.66
N THR A 234 -7.48 -0.99 -15.43
CA THR A 234 -8.71 -0.30 -15.90
C THR A 234 -8.81 -0.13 -17.42
N CYS A 235 -7.68 -0.14 -18.14
CA CYS A 235 -7.65 -0.09 -19.60
C CYS A 235 -7.87 -1.47 -20.23
N SER A 236 -7.45 -2.56 -19.57
CA SER A 236 -7.64 -3.93 -20.07
C SER A 236 -9.03 -4.52 -19.81
N SER A 237 -9.87 -3.85 -19.01
CA SER A 237 -11.26 -4.26 -18.72
C SER A 237 -12.32 -3.56 -19.57
N ARG A 238 -11.91 -2.88 -20.65
CA ARG A 238 -12.79 -2.30 -21.70
C ARG A 238 -12.54 -3.02 -23.01
#